data_AF-A0A7X1X156-F1
#
_entry.id   AF-A0A7X1X156-F1
#
_cell.length_a   1.000
_cell.length_b   1.000
_cell.length_c   1.000
_cell.angle_alpha   90.00
_cell.angle_beta   90.00
_cell.angle_gamma   90.00
#
_symmetry.space_group_name_H-M   'P 1'
#
loop_
_entity.id
_entity.type
_entity.pdbx_description
1 polymer ?
#
loop_
_entity_poly.entity_id
_entity_poly.type
_entity_poly.pdbx_seq_one_letter_code
_entity_poly.pdbx_strand_id
1 'polypeptide(L)' 'ETAAKNDETAKRLMTVRGIGPIISTAVIAKQTEPERFANARQFAAYFGLVPKQNSSGEKVRLGKMSKHGDAYLR' A
#
# COMPACT_ATOMS: atom_id res chain seq x y z
N GLU A 1 17.07 9.00 2.96
CA GLU A 1 16.82 7.72 3.66
C GLU A 1 16.75 7.80 5.18
N THR A 2 17.38 8.80 5.82
CA THR A 2 17.40 8.95 7.29
C THR A 2 16.02 9.17 7.92
N ALA A 3 15.09 9.82 7.20
CA ALA A 3 13.72 10.03 7.68
C ALA A 3 12.99 8.71 7.99
N ALA A 4 13.07 7.70 7.10
CA ALA A 4 12.45 6.39 7.31
C ALA A 4 13.08 5.58 8.47
N LYS A 5 14.37 5.83 8.77
CA LYS A 5 15.08 5.15 9.86
C LYS A 5 14.83 5.77 11.23
N ASN A 6 14.36 7.01 11.29
CA ASN A 6 14.06 7.69 12.55
C ASN A 6 12.58 7.59 12.92
N ASP A 7 11.69 7.41 11.95
CA ASP A 7 10.25 7.27 12.17
C ASP A 7 9.86 5.83 12.53
N GLU A 8 9.19 5.66 13.67
CA GLU A 8 8.74 4.34 14.14
C GLU A 8 7.63 3.76 13.26
N THR A 9 6.77 4.62 12.71
CA THR A 9 5.71 4.23 11.78
C THR A 9 6.31 3.72 10.47
N ALA A 10 7.36 4.39 9.98
CA ALA A 10 8.08 3.94 8.79
C ALA A 10 8.72 2.56 8.99
N LYS A 11 9.33 2.33 10.16
CA LYS A 11 9.89 1.01 10.53
C LYS A 11 8.83 -0.08 10.55
N ARG A 12 7.67 0.19 11.15
CA ARG A 12 6.54 -0.76 11.17
C ARG A 12 6.05 -1.05 9.76
N LEU A 13 5.90 -0.04 8.91
CA LEU A 13 5.50 -0.22 7.51
C LEU A 13 6.51 -1.06 6.71
N MET A 14 7.82 -0.88 6.94
CA MET A 14 8.88 -1.66 6.29
C MET A 14 8.91 -3.14 6.69
N THR A 15 8.19 -3.55 7.75
CA THR A 15 8.04 -4.99 8.09
C THR A 15 7.13 -5.72 7.11
N VAL A 16 6.29 -4.99 6.37
CA VAL A 16 5.40 -5.56 5.36
C VAL A 16 6.21 -5.93 4.13
N ARG A 17 6.13 -7.19 3.71
CA ARG A 17 6.82 -7.69 2.52
C ARG A 17 6.46 -6.83 1.30
N GLY A 18 7.47 -6.23 0.67
CA GLY A 18 7.30 -5.37 -0.51
C GLY A 18 7.21 -3.87 -0.21
N ILE A 19 7.23 -3.46 1.06
CA ILE A 19 7.29 -2.04 1.46
C ILE A 19 8.73 -1.69 1.86
N GLY A 20 9.37 -0.85 1.05
CA GLY A 20 10.72 -0.33 1.32
C GLY A 20 10.71 1.09 1.90
N PRO A 21 11.90 1.67 2.18
CA PRO A 21 12.04 2.99 2.78
C PRO A 21 11.42 4.13 1.94
N ILE A 22 11.37 3.97 0.62
CA ILE A 22 10.73 4.92 -0.30
C ILE A 22 9.21 4.90 -0.10
N ILE A 23 8.61 3.71 -0.16
CA ILE A 23 7.16 3.50 -0.02
C ILE A 23 6.71 3.90 1.39
N SER A 24 7.46 3.52 2.43
CA SER A 24 7.12 3.88 3.82
C SER A 24 7.13 5.39 4.04
N THR A 25 8.14 6.10 3.51
CA THR A 25 8.21 7.57 3.63
C THR A 25 7.12 8.24 2.81
N ALA A 26 6.83 7.73 1.61
CA ALA A 26 5.80 8.25 0.73
C ALA A 26 4.39 8.10 1.33
N VAL A 27 4.10 6.97 1.97
CA VAL A 27 2.83 6.76 2.69
C VAL A 27 2.68 7.76 3.84
N ILE A 28 3.74 8.00 4.61
CA ILE A 28 3.75 8.96 5.73
C ILE A 28 3.60 10.39 5.21
N ALA A 29 4.34 10.76 4.17
CA ALA A 29 4.30 12.09 3.55
C ALA A 29 2.94 12.42 2.92
N LYS A 30 2.19 11.39 2.49
CA LYS A 30 0.85 11.57 1.94
C LYS A 30 -0.23 11.82 2.98
N GLN A 31 0.13 11.87 4.27
CA GLN A 31 -0.73 12.32 5.37
C GLN A 31 -2.14 11.70 5.34
N THR A 32 -2.26 10.46 4.90
CA THR A 32 -3.56 9.80 4.78
C THR A 32 -3.96 9.30 6.16
N GLU A 33 -5.10 9.74 6.67
CA GLU A 33 -5.77 9.16 7.82
C GLU A 33 -6.22 7.73 7.46
N PRO A 34 -5.54 6.67 7.96
CA PRO A 34 -5.89 5.30 7.62
C PRO A 34 -7.28 4.92 8.16
N GLU A 35 -7.75 5.64 9.19
CA GLU A 35 -9.07 5.47 9.81
C GLU A 35 -10.23 5.80 8.87
N ARG A 36 -10.00 6.54 7.78
CA ARG A 36 -11.03 6.83 6.78
C ARG A 36 -11.42 5.61 5.95
N PHE A 37 -10.61 4.56 5.96
CA PHE A 37 -10.87 3.32 5.22
C PHE A 37 -11.49 2.27 6.13
N ALA A 38 -12.47 1.54 5.62
CA ALA A 38 -13.15 0.50 6.40
C ALA A 38 -12.23 -0.67 6.77
N ASN A 39 -11.13 -0.87 6.03
CA ASN A 39 -10.11 -1.87 6.34
C ASN A 39 -8.77 -1.56 5.66
N ALA A 40 -7.71 -2.24 6.12
CA ALA A 40 -6.35 -2.11 5.59
C ALA A 40 -6.23 -2.49 4.10
N ARG A 41 -7.08 -3.40 3.59
CA ARG A 41 -7.06 -3.79 2.17
C ARG A 41 -7.54 -2.66 1.27
N GLN A 42 -8.55 -1.90 1.69
CA GLN A 42 -9.03 -0.73 0.95
C GLN A 42 -7.98 0.39 0.94
N PHE A 43 -7.29 0.62 2.06
CA PHE A 43 -6.16 1.54 2.12
C PHE A 43 -5.04 1.12 1.15
N ALA A 44 -4.64 -0.16 1.15
CA ALA A 44 -3.64 -0.66 0.20
C ALA A 44 -4.13 -0.55 -1.26
N ALA A 45 -5.42 -0.74 -1.50
CA ALA A 45 -6.02 -0.63 -2.83
C ALA A 45 -6.05 0.82 -3.35
N TYR A 46 -6.26 1.79 -2.46
CA TYR A 46 -6.21 3.22 -2.78
C TYR A 46 -4.85 3.63 -3.37
N PHE A 47 -3.77 3.08 -2.81
CA PHE A 47 -2.41 3.31 -3.31
C PHE A 47 -1.98 2.35 -4.42
N GLY A 48 -2.86 1.44 -4.86
CA GLY A 48 -2.53 0.49 -5.93
C GLY A 48 -1.61 -0.66 -5.54
N LEU A 49 -1.37 -0.84 -4.24
CA LEU A 49 -0.48 -1.86 -3.66
C LEU A 49 -1.13 -3.26 -3.60
N VAL A 50 -2.31 -3.42 -4.21
CA VAL A 50 -3.05 -4.69 -4.25
C VAL A 50 -2.96 -5.35 -5.64
N PRO A 51 -2.97 -6.69 -5.72
CA PRO A 51 -3.12 -7.39 -6.99
C PRO A 51 -4.49 -7.07 -7.62
N LYS A 52 -4.52 -7.02 -8.96
CA LYS A 52 -5.74 -6.87 -9.74
C LYS A 52 -6.64 -8.08 -9.50
N GLN A 53 -7.87 -7.85 -9.03
CA GLN A 53 -8.84 -8.93 -8.87
C GLN A 53 -9.73 -9.02 -10.12
N ASN A 54 -9.63 -10.14 -10.85
CA ASN A 54 -10.46 -10.44 -12.02
C ASN A 54 -11.28 -11.71 -11.74
N SER A 55 -12.17 -11.63 -10.76
CA SER A 55 -12.96 -12.79 -10.32
C SER A 55 -14.36 -12.74 -10.94
N SER A 56 -14.89 -13.89 -11.38
CA SER A 56 -16.27 -13.99 -11.88
C SER A 56 -16.94 -15.27 -11.36
N GLY A 57 -18.20 -15.14 -10.93
CA GLY A 57 -18.95 -16.22 -10.29
C GLY A 57 -18.17 -16.83 -9.12
N GLU A 58 -17.88 -18.13 -9.20
CA GLU A 58 -17.12 -18.89 -8.20
C GLU A 58 -15.59 -18.81 -8.35
N LYS A 59 -15.07 -18.21 -9.43
CA LYS A 59 -13.63 -18.25 -9.73
C LYS A 59 -12.95 -16.99 -9.24
N VAL A 60 -12.16 -17.13 -8.18
CA VAL A 60 -11.24 -16.08 -7.72
C VAL A 60 -9.96 -16.11 -8.54
N ARG A 61 -9.64 -15.01 -9.24
CA ARG A 61 -8.36 -14.84 -9.94
C ARG A 61 -7.70 -13.53 -9.53
N LEU A 62 -6.52 -13.64 -8.94
CA LEU A 62 -5.64 -12.52 -8.65
C LEU A 62 -4.57 -12.43 -9.75
N GLY A 63 -4.48 -11.27 -10.39
CA GLY A 63 -3.52 -10.96 -11.44
C GLY A 63 -2.32 -10.15 -10.92
N LYS A 64 -1.62 -9.49 -11.84
CA LYS A 64 -0.54 -8.53 -11.54
C LYS A 64 -1.05 -7.38 -10.67
N MET A 65 -0.15 -6.59 -10.08
CA MET A 65 -0.55 -5.35 -9.37
C MET A 65 -1.59 -4.56 -10.16
N SER A 66 -2.60 -4.06 -9.46
CA SER A 66 -3.77 -3.39 -10.05
C SER A 66 -3.39 -2.27 -11.03
N LYS A 67 -2.25 -1.60 -10.80
CA LYS A 67 -1.79 -0.38 -11.49
C LYS A 67 -2.75 0.81 -11.37
N HIS A 68 -3.86 0.67 -10.68
CA HIS A 68 -4.78 1.74 -10.31
C HIS A 68 -4.29 2.42 -9.04
N GLY A 69 -4.55 3.71 -8.87
CA GLY A 69 -4.15 4.47 -7.68
C GLY A 69 -2.91 5.31 -7.93
N ASP A 70 -2.05 5.40 -6.92
CA ASP A 70 -0.94 6.32 -6.89
C ASP A 70 0.28 5.85 -7.69
N ALA A 71 0.63 6.59 -8.75
CA ALA A 71 1.78 6.28 -9.59
C ALA A 71 3.13 6.43 -8.89
N TYR A 72 3.21 7.18 -7.79
CA TYR A 72 4.45 7.38 -7.03
C TYR A 72 4.78 6.23 -6.09
N LEU A 73 3.77 5.50 -5.62
CA LEU A 73 3.90 4.38 -4.68
C LEU A 73 4.03 3.00 -5.36
N ARG A 74 3.87 2.96 -6.68
CA ARG A 74 3.92 1.75 -7.51
C ARG A 74 5.21 1.66 -8.31
#